data_AF-A0A522DNR8-F1
#
_entry.id   AF-A0A522DNR8-F1
#
_cell.length_a   1.000
_cell.length_b   1.000
_cell.length_c   1.000
_cell.angle_alpha   90.00
_cell.angle_beta   90.00
_cell.angle_gamma   90.00
#
_symmetry.space_group_name_H-M   'P 1'
#
loop_
_entity.id
_entity.type
_entity.pdbx_description
1 polymer ?
#
loop_
_entity_poly.entity_id
_entity_poly.type
_entity_poly.pdbx_seq_one_letter_code
_entity_poly.pdbx_strand_id
1 'polypeptide(L)' 'MSNHRWSEPNRIDANNTLRTCQNCGVIRRTRHEPDNDPPHWTEYENAMGKRIGQIGKAPPCTSR' A
#
# COMPACT_ATOMS: atom_id res chain seq x y z
N MET A 1 3.51 -3.67 18.77
CA MET A 1 3.20 -3.14 17.42
C MET A 1 1.87 -3.71 17.01
N SER A 2 0.91 -2.86 16.63
CA SER A 2 -0.38 -3.34 16.15
C SER A 2 -0.21 -3.98 14.77
N ASN A 3 -1.11 -4.88 14.37
CA ASN A 3 -1.17 -5.33 12.99
C ASN A 3 -1.91 -4.28 12.14
N HIS A 4 -1.56 -4.18 10.86
CA HIS A 4 -2.33 -3.35 9.93
C HIS A 4 -3.73 -3.95 9.74
N ARG A 5 -4.75 -3.08 9.80
CA ARG A 5 -6.13 -3.43 9.46
C ARG A 5 -6.51 -2.75 8.16
N TRP A 6 -6.37 -3.46 7.05
CA TRP A 6 -6.62 -2.90 5.73
C TRP A 6 -8.10 -2.73 5.43
N SER A 7 -8.48 -1.61 4.81
CA SER A 7 -9.81 -1.37 4.29
C SER A 7 -10.16 -2.32 3.13
N GLU A 8 -11.42 -2.22 2.69
CA GLU A 8 -11.82 -2.74 1.40
C GLU A 8 -10.93 -2.18 0.26
N PRO A 9 -10.71 -2.98 -0.81
CA PRO A 9 -9.90 -2.56 -1.94
C PRO A 9 -10.57 -1.44 -2.72
N ASN A 10 -9.88 -0.31 -2.86
CA ASN A 10 -10.22 0.76 -3.78
C ASN A 10 -9.42 0.56 -5.08
N ARG A 11 -10.10 0.22 -6.18
CA ARG A 11 -9.48 -0.01 -7.49
C ARG A 11 -9.55 1.27 -8.31
N ILE A 12 -8.42 1.95 -8.46
CA ILE A 12 -8.35 3.19 -9.24
C ILE A 12 -8.39 2.87 -10.74
N ASP A 13 -7.73 1.79 -11.14
CA ASP A 13 -7.67 1.28 -12.50
C ASP A 13 -7.44 -0.24 -12.48
N ALA A 14 -7.33 -0.86 -13.66
CA ALA A 14 -7.16 -2.32 -13.80
C ALA A 14 -5.83 -2.84 -13.19
N ASN A 15 -4.83 -1.97 -13.04
CA ASN A 15 -3.48 -2.30 -12.64
C ASN A 15 -3.14 -1.80 -11.22
N ASN A 16 -4.00 -0.97 -10.62
CA ASN A 16 -3.76 -0.35 -9.32
C ASN A 16 -4.89 -0.64 -8.33
N THR A 17 -4.53 -1.24 -7.19
CA THR A 17 -5.42 -1.41 -6.05
C THR A 17 -4.83 -0.73 -4.82
N LEU A 18 -5.60 0.18 -4.21
CA LEU A 18 -5.31 0.82 -2.94
C LEU A 18 -6.09 0.16 -1.79
N ARG A 19 -5.46 0.10 -0.62
CA ARG A 19 -6.12 -0.23 0.66
C ARG A 19 -5.56 0.68 1.73
N THR A 20 -6.42 1.32 2.52
CA THR A 20 -5.99 2.20 3.60
C THR A 20 -6.05 1.43 4.92
N CYS A 21 -5.00 1.51 5.73
CA CYS A 21 -5.00 0.95 7.07
C CYS A 21 -5.93 1.79 7.96
N GLN A 22 -6.96 1.15 8.50
CA GLN A 22 -7.93 1.75 9.41
C GLN A 22 -7.32 2.12 10.79
N ASN A 23 -6.12 1.61 11.10
CA ASN A 23 -5.44 1.87 12.38
C ASN A 23 -4.43 3.03 12.31
N CYS A 24 -3.65 3.11 11.23
CA CYS A 24 -2.53 4.06 11.13
C CYS A 24 -2.61 4.98 9.90
N GLY A 25 -3.60 4.80 9.02
CA GLY A 25 -3.80 5.64 7.83
C GLY A 25 -2.80 5.40 6.70
N VAL A 26 -1.87 4.45 6.83
CA VAL A 26 -0.97 4.06 5.74
C VAL A 26 -1.78 3.49 4.57
N ILE A 27 -1.45 3.89 3.36
CA ILE A 27 -2.06 3.38 2.14
C ILE A 27 -1.15 2.31 1.56
N ARG A 28 -1.66 1.10 1.37
CA ARG A 28 -1.01 0.03 0.62
C ARG A 28 -1.48 0.10 -0.83
N ARG A 29 -0.54 0.29 -1.75
CA ARG A 29 -0.77 0.31 -3.19
C ARG A 29 -0.17 -0.95 -3.81
N THR A 30 -1.00 -1.77 -4.43
CA THR A 30 -0.54 -2.92 -5.23
C THR A 30 -0.61 -2.51 -6.69
N ARG A 31 0.52 -2.65 -7.40
CA ARG A 31 0.66 -2.33 -8.82
C ARG A 31 0.89 -3.58 -9.65
N HIS A 32 0.46 -3.52 -10.91
CA HIS A 32 0.74 -4.48 -11.95
C HIS A 32 1.16 -3.75 -13.22
N GLU A 33 2.42 -3.89 -13.61
CA GLU A 33 2.98 -3.34 -14.85
C GLU A 33 3.72 -4.48 -15.57
N PRO A 34 3.14 -5.07 -16.64
CA PRO A 34 3.67 -6.27 -17.29
C PRO A 34 5.09 -6.11 -17.86
N ASP A 35 5.45 -4.88 -18.20
CA ASP A 35 6.74 -4.56 -18.81
C ASP A 35 7.90 -4.47 -17.78
N ASN A 36 7.60 -4.55 -16.48
CA ASN A 36 8.59 -4.51 -15.41
C ASN A 36 8.93 -5.91 -14.88
N ASP A 37 10.13 -6.06 -14.30
CA ASP A 37 10.55 -7.26 -13.57
C ASP A 37 10.91 -6.89 -12.10
N PRO A 38 10.10 -7.27 -11.10
CA PRO A 38 8.88 -8.06 -11.20
C PRO A 38 7.67 -7.25 -11.73
N PRO A 39 6.72 -7.89 -12.43
CA PRO A 39 5.56 -7.20 -13.00
C PRO A 39 4.54 -6.77 -11.94
N HIS A 40 4.63 -7.32 -10.73
CA HIS A 40 3.77 -6.98 -9.60
C HIS A 40 4.61 -6.53 -8.42
N TRP A 41 4.23 -5.40 -7.81
CA TRP A 41 4.84 -4.98 -6.55
C TRP A 41 3.86 -4.22 -5.67
N THR A 42 4.22 -4.12 -4.39
CA THR A 42 3.45 -3.35 -3.41
C THR A 42 4.28 -2.16 -2.94
N GLU A 43 3.67 -0.99 -2.89
CA GLU A 43 4.21 0.22 -2.31
C GLU A 43 3.33 0.67 -1.14
N TYR A 44 3.92 1.45 -0.25
CA TYR A 44 3.21 2.05 0.87
C TYR A 44 3.32 3.56 0.76
N GLU A 45 2.22 4.25 0.97
CA GLU A 45 2.13 5.70 0.91
C GLU A 45 1.58 6.22 2.24
N ASN A 46 1.98 7.44 2.62
CA ASN A 46 1.34 8.15 3.72
C ASN A 46 0.03 8.80 3.25
N ALA A 47 -0.72 9.42 4.16
CA ALA A 47 -1.98 10.10 3.83
C ALA A 47 -1.83 11.28 2.83
N MET A 48 -0.60 11.72 2.56
CA MET A 48 -0.28 12.76 1.56
C MET A 48 0.09 12.17 0.19
N GLY A 49 -0.02 10.85 0.01
CA GLY A 49 0.35 10.16 -1.24
C GLY A 49 1.86 10.02 -1.45
N LYS A 50 2.69 10.34 -0.44
CA LYS A 50 4.14 10.17 -0.54
C LYS A 50 4.49 8.73 -0.21
N ARG A 51 5.24 8.07 -1.10
CA ARG A 51 5.78 6.73 -0.86
C ARG A 51 6.67 6.73 0.39
N ILE A 52 6.47 5.71 1.24
CA ILE A 52 7.21 5.47 2.47
C ILE A 52 7.79 4.06 2.44
N GLY A 53 9.03 3.92 2.94
CA GLY A 53 9.69 2.63 3.05
C GLY A 53 10.11 2.00 1.72
N GLN A 54 10.35 0.70 1.77
CA GLN A 54 10.81 -0.11 0.65
C GLN A 54 9.65 -0.81 -0.05
N ILE A 55 9.80 -1.08 -1.35
CA ILE A 55 8.85 -1.91 -2.11
C ILE A 55 8.71 -3.28 -1.45
N GLY A 56 7.48 -3.79 -1.37
CA GLY A 56 7.15 -5.10 -0.81
C GLY A 56 7.24 -5.20 0.70
N LYS A 57 7.79 -4.19 1.39
CA LYS A 57 7.99 -4.21 2.85
C LYS A 57 7.08 -3.22 3.54
N ALA A 58 6.06 -3.74 4.23
CA ALA A 58 5.16 -2.93 5.04
C ALA A 58 5.93 -2.20 6.15
N PRO A 59 5.74 -0.88 6.32
CA PRO A 59 6.22 -0.19 7.51
C PRO A 59 5.50 -0.72 8.76
N PRO A 60 6.09 -0.59 9.97
CA PRO A 60 5.41 -0.97 11.20
C PRO A 60 4.10 -0.20 11.34
N CYS A 61 3.03 -0.87 11.75
CA CYS A 61 1.79 -0.19 12.07
C CYS A 61 1.93 0.47 13.44
N THR A 62 2.19 1.77 13.43
CA THR A 62 2.12 2.62 14.62
C THR A 62 0.68 3.11 14.72
N SER A 63 -0.16 2.41 15.50
CA SER A 63 -1.49 2.92 15.85
C SER A 63 -1.34 4.36 16.35
N ARG A 64 -2.15 5.27 15.80
CA ARG A 64 -2.27 6.63 16.32
C ARG A 64 -3.04 6.64 17.63
#